data_AF-Q5W5M1-F1
#
_entry.id   AF-Q5W5M1-F1
#
_cell.length_a   1.000
_cell.length_b   1.000
_cell.length_c   1.000
_cell.angle_alpha   90.00
_cell.angle_beta   90.00
_cell.angle_gamma   90.00
#
_symmetry.space_group_name_H-M   'P 1'
#
loop_
_entity.id
_entity.type
_entity.pdbx_description
1 polymer ?
#
loop_
_entity_poly.entity_id
_entity_poly.type
_entity_poly.pdbx_seq_one_letter_code
_entity_poly.pdbx_strand_id
1 'polypeptide(L)'
;EQGVKHAEGFNKNQAYMQQVKAAVDTFCRPNAQILDSAVRDKSVQPKITPRSARQAGGSRPAVLVCSAYDFYPKKIKVSWLRDGKVMTSDVTSTMEMADGD
;
A
#
# COMPACT_ATOMS: atom_id res chain seq x y z
N GLU A 1 11.01 -8.17 -33.12
CA GLU A 1 10.68 -7.28 -34.26
C GLU A 1 9.40 -6.44 -34.09
N GLN A 2 8.27 -7.00 -33.66
CA GLN A 2 6.98 -6.27 -33.67
C GLN A 2 7.01 -4.93 -32.89
N GLY A 3 7.64 -4.89 -31.72
CA GLY A 3 7.78 -3.65 -30.94
C GLY A 3 8.51 -2.53 -31.70
N VAL A 4 9.49 -2.87 -32.55
CA VAL A 4 10.22 -1.89 -33.38
C VAL A 4 9.31 -1.34 -34.48
N LYS A 5 8.54 -2.20 -35.16
CA LYS A 5 7.59 -1.78 -36.20
C LYS A 5 6.52 -0.84 -35.62
N HIS A 6 6.00 -1.14 -34.43
CA HIS A 6 5.05 -0.25 -33.74
C HIS A 6 5.69 1.08 -33.34
N ALA A 7 6.91 1.05 -32.77
CA ALA A 7 7.62 2.26 -32.38
C ALA A 7 7.88 3.18 -33.59
N GLU A 8 8.33 2.63 -34.72
CA GLU A 8 8.51 3.39 -35.96
C GLU A 8 7.19 4.00 -36.46
N GLY A 9 6.08 3.27 -36.37
CA GLY A 9 4.75 3.76 -36.73
C GLY A 9 4.33 4.95 -35.86
N PHE A 10 4.42 4.82 -34.53
CA PHE A 10 4.08 5.89 -33.60
C PHE A 10 4.99 7.12 -33.74
N ASN A 11 6.31 6.90 -33.90
CA ASN A 11 7.28 7.98 -34.04
C ASN A 11 7.09 8.81 -35.32
N LYS A 12 6.54 8.23 -36.39
CA LYS A 12 6.20 8.94 -37.62
C LYS A 12 4.93 9.78 -37.51
N ASN A 13 4.08 9.53 -36.53
CA ASN A 13 2.87 10.32 -36.30
C ASN A 13 3.18 11.54 -35.41
N GLN A 14 3.46 12.68 -36.04
CA GLN A 14 3.80 13.91 -35.32
C GLN A 14 2.67 14.40 -34.39
N ALA A 15 1.41 14.32 -34.81
CA ALA A 15 0.29 14.77 -33.98
C ALA A 15 0.19 13.97 -32.68
N TYR A 16 0.29 12.65 -32.78
CA TYR A 16 0.33 11.77 -31.62
C TYR A 16 1.53 12.10 -30.71
N MET A 17 2.73 12.25 -31.28
CA MET A 17 3.93 12.56 -30.49
C MET A 17 3.85 13.91 -29.77
N GLN A 18 3.23 14.93 -30.37
CA GLN A 18 3.00 16.22 -29.69
C GLN A 18 1.99 16.08 -28.55
N GLN A 19 0.92 15.29 -28.74
CA GLN A 19 -0.05 15.03 -27.69
C GLN A 19 0.57 14.32 -26.48
N VAL A 20 1.37 13.26 -26.71
CA VAL A 20 2.03 12.53 -25.62
C VAL A 20 3.04 13.40 -24.88
N LYS A 21 3.78 14.26 -25.59
CA LYS A 21 4.70 15.23 -24.96
C LYS A 21 3.96 16.22 -24.05
N ALA A 22 2.80 16.70 -24.48
CA ALA A 22 2.00 17.65 -23.70
C ALA A 22 1.21 17.01 -22.55
N ALA A 23 1.05 15.67 -22.54
CA ALA A 23 0.17 14.97 -21.63
C ALA A 23 0.49 15.20 -20.14
N VAL A 24 1.75 15.44 -19.78
CA VAL A 24 2.12 15.73 -18.39
C VAL A 24 1.40 16.99 -17.87
N ASP A 25 1.34 18.03 -18.68
CA ASP A 25 0.79 19.33 -18.26
C ASP A 25 -0.68 19.50 -18.61
N THR A 26 -1.17 18.79 -19.63
CA THR A 26 -2.58 18.89 -20.05
C THR A 26 -3.48 17.84 -19.40
N PHE A 27 -2.92 16.69 -19.00
CA PHE A 27 -3.68 15.56 -18.46
C PHE A 27 -3.20 15.15 -17.07
N CYS A 28 -1.93 14.76 -16.90
CA CYS A 28 -1.47 14.14 -15.66
C CYS A 28 -1.51 15.10 -14.47
N ARG A 29 -0.86 16.27 -14.56
CA ARG A 29 -0.78 17.25 -13.48
C ARG A 29 -2.15 17.78 -13.03
N PRO A 30 -3.04 18.27 -13.90
CA PRO A 30 -4.33 18.79 -13.45
C PRO A 30 -5.21 17.70 -12.83
N ASN A 31 -5.25 16.50 -13.42
CA ASN A 31 -6.04 15.39 -12.83
C ASN A 31 -5.43 14.91 -11.50
N ALA A 32 -4.10 14.85 -11.39
CA ALA A 32 -3.44 14.53 -10.13
C ALA A 32 -3.79 15.55 -9.05
N GLN A 33 -3.77 16.86 -9.35
CA GLN A 33 -4.15 17.91 -8.41
C GLN A 33 -5.62 17.79 -7.95
N ILE A 34 -6.54 17.45 -8.86
CA ILE A 34 -7.96 17.25 -8.54
C ILE A 34 -8.13 16.08 -7.56
N LEU A 35 -7.34 15.01 -7.72
CA LEU A 35 -7.44 13.80 -6.91
C LEU A 35 -6.50 13.79 -5.69
N ASP A 36 -5.61 14.78 -5.56
CA ASP A 36 -4.47 14.71 -4.63
C ASP A 36 -4.93 14.56 -3.18
N SER A 37 -5.94 15.34 -2.74
CA SER A 37 -6.46 15.24 -1.37
C SER A 37 -7.18 13.93 -1.09
N ALA A 38 -7.90 13.39 -2.08
CA ALA A 38 -8.61 12.11 -1.95
C ALA A 38 -7.65 10.92 -1.80
N VAL A 39 -6.37 11.08 -2.15
CA VAL A 39 -5.33 10.05 -2.03
C VAL A 39 -4.35 10.37 -0.90
N ARG A 40 -3.80 11.58 -0.83
CA ARG A 40 -2.75 11.95 0.13
C ARG A 40 -3.27 12.28 1.51
N ASP A 41 -4.41 12.97 1.57
CA ASP A 41 -4.98 13.42 2.84
C ASP A 41 -5.97 12.40 3.43
N LYS A 42 -6.38 11.41 2.62
CA LYS A 42 -7.20 10.29 3.09
C LYS A 42 -6.44 9.55 4.19
N SER A 43 -7.08 9.41 5.33
CA SER A 43 -6.58 8.65 6.46
C SER A 43 -7.73 7.87 7.06
N VAL A 44 -7.54 6.56 7.21
CA VAL A 44 -8.54 5.66 7.79
C VAL A 44 -7.88 4.93 8.95
N GLN A 45 -8.49 5.03 10.12
CA GLN A 45 -7.96 4.41 11.33
C GLN A 45 -8.06 2.89 11.23
N PRO A 46 -7.03 2.14 11.69
CA PRO A 46 -7.07 0.70 11.67
C PRO A 46 -8.10 0.12 12.61
N LYS A 47 -8.79 -0.90 12.14
CA LYS A 47 -9.61 -1.78 12.97
C LYS A 47 -8.74 -2.87 13.57
N ILE A 48 -8.62 -2.86 14.91
CA ILE A 48 -7.76 -3.78 15.64
C ILE A 48 -8.56 -4.96 16.20
N THR A 49 -8.11 -6.17 15.90
CA THR A 49 -8.69 -7.42 16.42
C THR A 49 -7.63 -8.23 17.17
N PRO A 50 -7.60 -8.18 18.51
CA PRO A 50 -6.72 -9.02 19.32
C PRO A 50 -7.31 -10.43 19.46
N ARG A 51 -6.46 -11.45 19.38
CA ARG A 51 -6.84 -12.84 19.67
C ARG A 51 -5.71 -13.61 20.34
N SER A 52 -6.07 -14.54 21.21
CA SER A 52 -5.14 -15.58 21.67
C SER A 52 -5.11 -16.70 20.64
N ALA A 53 -3.92 -17.14 20.26
CA ALA A 53 -3.72 -18.28 19.38
C ALA A 53 -2.81 -19.30 20.07
N ARG A 54 -3.21 -20.57 20.02
CA ARG A 54 -2.36 -21.69 20.38
C ARG A 54 -2.03 -22.42 19.07
N GLN A 55 -0.74 -22.63 18.80
CA GLN A 55 -0.37 -23.46 17.64
C GLN A 55 -0.89 -24.89 17.86
N ALA A 56 -1.39 -25.52 16.80
CA ALA A 56 -1.79 -26.93 16.85
C ALA A 56 -0.59 -27.79 17.26
N GLY A 57 -0.73 -28.60 18.32
CA GLY A 57 0.36 -29.47 18.82
C GLY A 57 0.85 -29.24 20.25
N GLY A 58 0.05 -28.62 21.13
CA GLY A 58 0.06 -28.88 22.58
C GLY A 58 1.21 -28.34 23.46
N SER A 59 2.43 -28.14 22.94
CA SER A 59 3.59 -27.80 23.80
C SER A 59 4.13 -26.37 23.66
N ARG A 60 3.68 -25.58 22.66
CA ARG A 60 4.17 -24.21 22.46
C ARG A 60 3.45 -23.19 23.36
N PRO A 61 4.16 -22.15 23.87
CA PRO A 61 3.55 -21.05 24.61
C PRO A 61 2.39 -20.41 23.86
N ALA A 62 1.40 -19.88 24.59
CA ALA A 62 0.32 -19.10 24.00
C ALA A 62 0.87 -17.86 23.29
N VAL A 63 0.39 -17.58 22.08
CA VAL A 63 0.77 -16.41 21.29
C VAL A 63 -0.39 -15.43 21.27
N LEU A 64 -0.09 -14.15 21.42
CA LEU A 64 -1.05 -13.09 21.16
C LEU A 64 -0.90 -12.62 19.72
N VAL A 65 -2.01 -12.57 18.99
CA VAL A 65 -2.06 -12.06 17.63
C VAL A 65 -2.86 -10.77 17.63
N CYS A 66 -2.25 -9.70 17.15
CA CYS A 66 -2.90 -8.42 16.88
C CYS A 66 -3.05 -8.30 15.36
N SER A 67 -4.27 -8.27 14.87
CA SER A 67 -4.55 -8.06 13.46
C SER A 67 -5.12 -6.66 13.25
N ALA A 68 -4.53 -5.89 12.33
CA ALA A 68 -4.95 -4.54 11.96
C ALA A 68 -5.49 -4.57 10.53
N TYR A 69 -6.70 -4.07 10.34
CA TYR A 69 -7.43 -4.10 9.07
C TYR A 69 -7.96 -2.71 8.71
N ASP A 70 -8.38 -2.56 7.44
CA ASP A 70 -9.17 -1.45 6.92
C ASP A 70 -8.54 -0.07 7.19
N PHE A 71 -7.21 0.04 7.04
CA PHE A 71 -6.47 1.26 7.31
C PHE A 71 -5.80 1.80 6.06
N TYR A 72 -5.67 3.13 6.02
CA TYR A 72 -5.00 3.84 4.94
C TYR A 72 -4.29 5.08 5.52
N PRO A 73 -3.07 5.41 5.07
CA PRO A 73 -2.26 4.75 4.03
C PRO A 73 -1.56 3.47 4.53
N LYS A 74 -0.91 2.73 3.63
CA LYS A 74 -0.25 1.43 3.90
C LYS A 74 0.70 1.40 5.10
N LYS A 75 1.34 2.52 5.45
CA LYS A 75 2.34 2.54 6.52
C LYS A 75 1.66 2.55 7.89
N ILE A 76 1.94 1.52 8.69
CA ILE A 76 1.48 1.41 10.08
C ILE A 76 2.64 1.05 11.01
N LYS A 77 2.54 1.42 12.28
CA LYS A 77 3.45 0.97 13.34
C LYS A 77 2.64 0.30 14.44
N VAL A 78 2.95 -0.96 14.74
CA VAL A 78 2.34 -1.73 15.81
C VAL A 78 3.40 -2.08 16.84
N SER A 79 3.10 -1.90 18.12
CA SER A 79 3.99 -2.23 19.23
C SER A 79 3.23 -2.97 20.32
N TRP A 80 3.89 -3.95 20.93
CA TRP A 80 3.39 -4.63 22.13
C TRP A 80 3.93 -3.94 23.38
N LEU A 81 3.07 -3.80 24.38
CA LEU A 81 3.43 -3.27 25.69
C LEU A 81 3.17 -4.34 26.76
N ARG A 82 4.09 -4.48 27.72
CA ARG A 82 3.90 -5.25 28.95
C ARG A 82 4.13 -4.30 30.11
N ASP A 83 3.10 -4.13 30.94
CA ASP A 83 3.11 -3.21 32.08
C ASP A 83 3.53 -1.78 31.68
N GLY A 84 3.04 -1.32 30.52
CA GLY A 84 3.34 0.00 29.95
C GLY A 84 4.71 0.15 29.28
N LYS A 85 5.57 -0.89 29.31
CA LYS A 85 6.89 -0.86 28.66
C LYS A 85 6.86 -1.57 27.31
N VAL A 86 7.47 -0.97 26.30
CA VAL A 86 7.56 -1.54 24.94
C VAL A 86 8.34 -2.85 24.98
N MET A 87 7.74 -3.90 24.42
CA MET A 87 8.40 -5.18 24.20
C MET A 87 9.11 -5.18 22.85
N THR A 88 10.38 -5.58 22.84
CA THR A 88 11.19 -5.76 21.63
C THR A 88 11.61 -7.20 21.39
N SER A 89 11.60 -8.05 22.43
CA SER A 89 11.84 -9.49 22.31
C SER A 89 10.55 -10.24 21.98
N ASP A 90 10.68 -11.36 21.27
CA ASP A 90 9.58 -12.31 21.00
C ASP A 90 8.36 -11.73 20.26
N VAL A 91 8.57 -10.63 19.54
CA VAL A 91 7.56 -10.01 18.66
C VAL A 91 7.91 -10.30 17.21
N THR A 92 6.92 -10.73 16.44
CA THR A 92 7.04 -10.89 14.98
C THR A 92 5.88 -10.16 14.31
N SER A 93 6.15 -9.62 13.12
CA SER A 93 5.16 -8.92 12.30
C SER A 93 5.14 -9.52 10.90
N THR A 94 3.97 -9.57 10.29
CA THR A 94 3.82 -9.87 8.86
C THR A 94 3.93 -8.59 8.03
N MET A 95 4.23 -8.73 6.75
CA MET A 95 4.15 -7.61 5.81
C MET A 95 2.69 -7.12 5.67
N GLU A 96 2.51 -5.83 5.39
CA GLU A 96 1.19 -5.26 5.12
C GLU A 96 0.71 -5.71 3.73
N MET A 97 -0.53 -6.17 3.67
CA MET A 97 -1.18 -6.64 2.44
C MET A 97 -2.25 -5.65 2.03
N ALA A 98 -2.29 -5.30 0.74
CA ALA A 98 -3.37 -4.47 0.19
C ALA A 98 -4.59 -5.35 -0.11
N ASP A 99 -5.75 -4.88 0.31
CA ASP A 99 -7.09 -5.42 0.04
C ASP A 99 -7.67 -4.89 -1.28
N GLY A 100 -7.29 -3.68 -1.68
CA GLY A 100 -7.57 -3.13 -3.01
C GLY A 100 -8.87 -2.32 -3.11
N ASP A 101 -9.40 -1.84 -1.99
CA ASP A 101 -10.58 -0.98 -1.90
C ASP A 101 -10.27 0.54 -1.92
#